data_AF-A0A2M7ABL7-F1
#
_entry.id   AF-A0A2M7ABL7-F1
#
_cell.length_a   1.000
_cell.length_b   1.000
_cell.length_c   1.000
_cell.angle_alpha   90.00
_cell.angle_beta   90.00
_cell.angle_gamma   90.00
#
_symmetry.space_group_name_H-M   'P 1'
#
loop_
_entity.id
_entity.type
_entity.pdbx_description
1 polymer ?
#
loop_
_entity_poly.entity_id
_entity_poly.type
_entity_poly.pdbx_seq_one_letter_code
_entity_poly.pdbx_strand_id
1 'polypeptide(L)'
;MQRQGKIVKDGRLTRASGLMLWFHYFKDIPNQATSGPCEWKDGEWHHVAITWRGTKWEALVDGKVHTGTTLARPLKREDLTQMFSVYGNALIDEFTIYRRPLSGEEIERLNALGKVSNSG
;
A
#
# COMPACT_ATOMS: atom_id res chain seq x y z
N MET A 1 -2.34 -2.14 9.31
CA MET A 1 -3.27 -0.97 9.36
C MET A 1 -2.47 0.32 9.26
N GLN A 2 -3.06 1.39 8.74
CA GLN A 2 -2.47 2.72 8.80
C GLN A 2 -3.51 3.80 9.12
N ARG A 3 -3.10 4.87 9.78
CA ARG A 3 -3.96 5.99 10.16
C ARG A 3 -3.26 7.30 9.86
N GLN A 4 -3.88 8.12 9.03
CA GLN A 4 -3.33 9.38 8.57
C GLN A 4 -4.19 10.55 9.06
N GLY A 5 -3.57 11.63 9.54
CA GLY A 5 -4.29 12.87 9.88
C GLY A 5 -4.70 13.67 8.64
N LYS A 6 -5.10 14.94 8.82
CA LYS A 6 -5.51 15.81 7.70
C LYS A 6 -4.48 15.86 6.56
N ILE A 7 -4.91 15.51 5.35
CA ILE A 7 -4.04 15.41 4.15
C ILE A 7 -3.90 16.77 3.42
N VAL A 8 -4.67 17.78 3.81
CA VAL A 8 -4.59 19.13 3.24
C VAL A 8 -3.91 20.07 4.22
N LYS A 9 -2.82 20.71 3.77
CA LYS A 9 -2.18 21.82 4.47
C LYS A 9 -2.39 23.09 3.63
N ASP A 10 -2.99 24.12 4.21
CA ASP A 10 -3.23 25.41 3.56
C ASP A 10 -3.92 25.31 2.19
N GLY A 11 -4.91 24.41 2.08
CA GLY A 11 -5.67 24.19 0.84
C GLY A 11 -4.93 23.42 -0.25
N ARG A 12 -3.71 22.91 0.01
CA ARG A 12 -2.92 22.13 -0.95
C ARG A 12 -2.58 20.74 -0.44
N LEU A 13 -2.65 19.77 -1.34
CA LEU A 13 -2.02 18.46 -1.17
C LEU A 13 -0.50 18.64 -1.27
N THR A 14 0.26 18.13 -0.31
CA THR A 14 1.73 18.10 -0.41
C THR A 14 2.22 16.65 -0.39
N ARG A 15 3.41 16.38 -0.93
CA ARG A 15 4.01 15.03 -0.90
C ARG A 15 4.16 14.45 0.51
N ALA A 16 4.26 15.31 1.53
CA ALA A 16 4.34 14.88 2.93
C ALA A 16 2.97 14.63 3.58
N SER A 17 1.88 15.01 2.91
CA SER A 17 0.55 14.93 3.48
C SER A 17 -0.12 13.56 3.30
N GLY A 18 0.41 12.69 2.44
CA GLY A 18 -0.12 11.36 2.15
C GLY A 18 0.85 10.24 2.54
N LEU A 19 0.34 9.03 2.78
CA LEU A 19 1.18 7.83 2.84
C LEU A 19 1.77 7.56 1.45
N MET A 20 3.08 7.61 1.34
CA MET A 20 3.82 7.17 0.16
C MET A 20 4.52 5.85 0.45
N LEU A 21 4.21 4.86 -0.38
CA LEU A 21 4.87 3.57 -0.41
C LEU A 21 5.79 3.54 -1.62
N TRP A 22 7.10 3.46 -1.37
CA TRP A 22 8.09 3.52 -2.43
C TRP A 22 8.95 2.26 -2.46
N PHE A 23 9.10 1.67 -3.65
CA PHE A 23 10.00 0.56 -3.90
C PHE A 23 11.15 1.08 -4.76
N HIS A 24 12.38 0.94 -4.26
CA HIS A 24 13.56 1.36 -4.98
C HIS A 24 13.77 0.49 -6.23
N TYR A 25 14.10 1.17 -7.34
CA TYR A 25 14.67 0.65 -8.59
C TYR A 25 14.75 -0.88 -8.71
N PHE A 26 13.87 -1.45 -9.53
CA PHE A 26 14.05 -2.81 -10.03
C PHE A 26 14.76 -2.75 -11.37
N LYS A 27 15.88 -3.47 -11.51
CA LYS A 27 16.67 -3.48 -12.75
C LYS A 27 15.78 -3.87 -13.94
N ASP A 28 15.86 -3.13 -15.04
CA ASP A 28 15.10 -3.38 -16.28
C ASP A 28 13.56 -3.27 -16.15
N ILE A 29 13.06 -2.70 -15.04
CA ILE A 29 11.66 -2.30 -14.89
C ILE A 29 11.64 -0.77 -14.80
N PRO A 30 10.95 -0.06 -15.71
CA PRO A 30 10.81 1.38 -15.63
C PRO A 30 10.18 1.82 -14.31
N ASN A 31 10.61 2.96 -13.77
CA ASN A 31 9.91 3.58 -12.64
C ASN A 31 8.47 3.88 -13.06
N GLN A 32 7.52 3.30 -12.34
CA GLN A 32 6.09 3.53 -12.53
C GLN A 32 5.49 4.03 -11.23
N ALA A 33 4.68 5.08 -11.33
CA ALA A 33 3.84 5.56 -10.25
C ALA A 33 2.39 5.40 -10.69
N THR A 34 1.54 4.96 -9.78
CA THR A 34 0.11 4.91 -9.99
C THR A 34 -0.59 5.56 -8.81
N SER A 35 -1.66 6.29 -9.09
CA SER A 35 -2.45 7.02 -8.11
C SER A 35 -3.89 7.04 -8.56
N GLY A 36 -4.82 6.94 -7.62
CA GLY A 36 -6.24 7.14 -7.88
C GLY A 36 -6.88 7.95 -6.75
N PRO A 37 -8.10 8.49 -6.95
CA PRO A 37 -8.88 9.01 -5.83
C PRO A 37 -9.17 7.88 -4.84
N CYS A 38 -8.87 8.11 -3.56
CA CYS A 38 -9.15 7.17 -2.47
C CYS A 38 -10.17 7.80 -1.54
N GLU A 39 -11.24 7.05 -1.20
CA GLU A 39 -12.31 7.50 -0.29
C GLU A 39 -11.99 7.24 1.20
N TRP A 40 -10.74 6.94 1.53
CA TRP A 40 -10.36 6.73 2.93
C TRP A 40 -10.60 8.00 3.77
N LYS A 41 -10.82 7.84 5.06
CA LYS A 41 -11.20 8.93 5.96
C LYS A 41 -10.02 9.31 6.84
N ASP A 42 -9.66 10.59 6.79
CA ASP A 42 -8.63 11.14 7.65
C ASP A 42 -8.96 10.87 9.13
N GLY A 43 -7.99 10.36 9.86
CA GLY A 43 -8.09 10.04 11.28
C GLY A 43 -8.65 8.66 11.59
N GLU A 44 -9.06 7.88 10.59
CA GLU A 44 -9.49 6.48 10.77
C GLU A 44 -8.36 5.49 10.42
N TRP A 45 -8.47 4.28 10.97
CA TRP A 45 -7.58 3.18 10.63
C TRP A 45 -8.06 2.49 9.36
N HIS A 46 -7.18 2.40 8.37
CA HIS A 46 -7.42 1.73 7.10
C HIS A 46 -6.47 0.55 6.91
N HIS A 47 -6.95 -0.52 6.28
CA HIS A 47 -6.10 -1.63 5.88
C HIS A 47 -5.50 -1.34 4.51
N VAL A 48 -4.18 -1.31 4.41
CA VAL A 48 -3.47 -1.14 3.13
C VAL A 48 -2.69 -2.42 2.85
N ALA A 49 -2.89 -2.99 1.66
CA ALA A 49 -2.16 -4.15 1.19
C ALA A 49 -1.57 -3.88 -0.20
N ILE A 50 -0.38 -4.40 -0.45
CA ILE A 50 0.22 -4.44 -1.78
C ILE A 50 0.48 -5.90 -2.13
N THR A 51 0.07 -6.30 -3.32
CA THR A 51 0.27 -7.66 -3.84
C THR A 51 0.78 -7.61 -5.26
N TRP A 52 1.61 -8.58 -5.64
CA TRP A 52 2.09 -8.73 -7.01
C TRP A 52 2.05 -10.20 -7.43
N ARG A 53 1.40 -10.47 -8.56
CA ARG A 53 1.28 -11.81 -9.15
C ARG A 53 1.72 -11.76 -10.60
N GLY A 54 2.83 -12.43 -10.91
CA GLY A 54 3.47 -12.31 -12.21
C GLY A 54 3.89 -10.87 -12.47
N THR A 55 3.37 -10.26 -13.53
CA THR A 55 3.59 -8.84 -13.88
C THR A 55 2.57 -7.89 -13.26
N LYS A 56 1.49 -8.39 -12.67
CA LYS A 56 0.44 -7.53 -12.12
C LYS A 56 0.83 -7.07 -10.72
N TRP A 57 0.87 -5.76 -10.50
CA TRP A 57 1.08 -5.14 -9.19
C TRP A 57 -0.19 -4.37 -8.80
N GLU A 58 -0.65 -4.54 -7.57
CA GLU A 58 -1.89 -3.92 -7.08
C GLU A 58 -1.72 -3.43 -5.65
N ALA A 59 -2.28 -2.25 -5.39
CA ALA A 59 -2.50 -1.71 -4.06
C ALA A 59 -4.00 -1.79 -3.73
N LEU A 60 -4.30 -2.27 -2.53
CA LEU A 60 -5.65 -2.44 -2.02
C LEU A 60 -5.82 -1.59 -0.76
N VAL A 61 -7.00 -0.98 -0.64
CA VAL A 61 -7.43 -0.23 0.55
C VAL A 61 -8.73 -0.84 1.05
N ASP A 62 -8.77 -1.17 2.34
CA ASP A 62 -9.90 -1.80 3.02
C ASP A 62 -10.44 -3.06 2.33
N GLY A 63 -9.53 -3.86 1.76
CA GLY A 63 -9.84 -5.11 1.07
C GLY A 63 -10.17 -4.97 -0.42
N LYS A 64 -10.30 -3.74 -0.94
CA LYS A 64 -10.66 -3.48 -2.34
C LYS A 64 -9.47 -2.99 -3.14
N VAL A 65 -9.36 -3.40 -4.41
CA VAL A 65 -8.35 -2.87 -5.33
C VAL A 65 -8.57 -1.37 -5.49
N HIS A 66 -7.56 -0.59 -5.12
CA HIS A 66 -7.57 0.86 -5.25
C HIS A 66 -6.88 1.31 -6.53
N THR A 67 -5.69 0.76 -6.78
CA THR A 67 -4.93 1.05 -7.98
C THR A 67 -3.95 -0.08 -8.29
N GLY A 68 -3.43 -0.12 -9.51
CA GLY A 68 -2.45 -1.10 -9.93
C GLY A 68 -1.72 -0.68 -11.19
N THR A 69 -0.75 -1.49 -11.58
CA THR A 69 -0.03 -1.36 -12.84
C THR A 69 0.47 -2.72 -13.32
N THR A 70 0.91 -2.77 -14.56
CA THR A 70 1.58 -3.93 -15.15
C THR A 70 3.07 -3.64 -15.27
N LEU A 71 3.87 -4.44 -14.57
CA LEU A 71 5.33 -4.41 -14.64
C LEU A 71 5.79 -5.00 -15.98
N ALA A 72 6.92 -4.51 -16.49
CA ALA A 72 7.52 -5.00 -17.74
C ALA A 72 7.93 -6.48 -17.70
N ARG A 73 8.20 -7.00 -16.49
CA ARG A 73 8.52 -8.41 -16.22
C ARG A 73 8.09 -8.79 -14.79
N PRO A 74 7.93 -10.09 -14.48
CA PRO A 74 7.74 -10.51 -13.11
C PRO A 74 8.92 -10.12 -12.21
N LEU A 75 8.62 -9.80 -10.94
CA LEU A 75 9.63 -9.58 -9.91
C LEU A 75 10.29 -10.91 -9.52
N LYS A 76 11.61 -10.89 -9.41
CA LYS A 76 12.41 -11.99 -8.89
C LYS A 76 12.66 -11.79 -7.39
N ARG A 77 13.09 -12.84 -6.69
CA ARG A 77 13.40 -12.74 -5.25
C ARG A 77 14.49 -11.69 -4.99
N GLU A 78 15.47 -11.61 -5.88
CA GLU A 78 16.62 -10.71 -5.74
C GLU A 78 16.20 -9.24 -5.91
N ASP A 79 15.15 -8.96 -6.70
CA ASP A 79 14.60 -7.62 -6.86
C ASP A 79 14.06 -7.05 -5.53
N LEU A 80 13.58 -7.93 -4.64
CA LEU A 80 13.01 -7.54 -3.33
C LEU A 80 14.06 -7.24 -2.26
N THR A 81 15.37 -7.31 -2.59
CA THR A 81 16.47 -7.10 -1.63
C THR A 81 16.82 -5.62 -1.43
N GLN A 82 16.38 -4.73 -2.33
CA GLN A 82 16.55 -3.28 -2.20
C GLN A 82 15.24 -2.65 -1.73
N MET A 83 15.24 -2.25 -0.46
CA MET A 83 14.05 -2.28 0.37
C MET A 83 13.10 -1.09 0.16
N PHE A 84 11.84 -1.39 0.40
CA PHE A 84 10.69 -0.52 0.55
C PHE A 84 10.91 0.62 1.57
N SER A 85 10.45 1.81 1.22
CA SER A 85 10.40 2.98 2.10
C SER A 85 8.96 3.43 2.29
N VAL A 86 8.64 3.79 3.53
CA VAL A 86 7.38 4.45 3.88
C VAL A 86 7.69 5.89 4.24
N TYR A 87 7.03 6.81 3.55
CA TYR A 87 7.16 8.23 3.82
C TYR A 87 5.77 8.84 4.02
N GLY A 88 5.64 9.73 4.99
CA GLY A 88 4.41 10.48 5.22
C GLY A 88 4.06 10.62 6.70
N ASN A 89 3.07 11.46 6.97
CA ASN A 89 2.52 11.64 8.30
C ASN A 89 1.38 10.62 8.55
N ALA A 90 1.76 9.41 8.94
CA ALA A 90 0.84 8.32 9.26
C ALA A 90 1.34 7.47 10.44
N LEU A 91 0.41 6.96 11.24
CA LEU A 91 0.65 5.87 12.17
C LEU A 91 0.48 4.56 11.42
N ILE A 92 1.31 3.56 11.72
CA ILE A 92 1.28 2.24 11.10
C ILE A 92 1.25 1.20 12.22
N ASP A 93 0.45 0.18 12.03
CA ASP A 93 0.35 -0.96 12.94
C ASP A 93 0.17 -2.26 12.16
N GLU A 94 0.46 -3.41 12.79
CA GLU A 94 0.30 -4.76 12.21
C GLU A 94 1.01 -4.93 10.84
N PHE A 95 2.23 -4.41 10.72
CA PHE A 95 3.00 -4.50 9.49
C PHE A 95 3.53 -5.92 9.25
N THR A 96 3.13 -6.52 8.12
CA THR A 96 3.49 -7.90 7.76
C THR A 96 3.91 -8.00 6.30
N ILE A 97 4.94 -8.81 6.03
CA ILE A 97 5.38 -9.16 4.67
C ILE A 97 5.18 -10.66 4.44
N TYR A 98 4.52 -11.00 3.34
CA TYR A 98 4.27 -12.39 2.93
C TYR A 98 5.24 -12.84 1.85
N ARG A 99 5.70 -14.10 1.91
CA ARG A 99 6.61 -14.69 0.91
C ARG A 99 5.90 -15.16 -0.37
N ARG A 100 4.61 -14.86 -0.51
CA ARG A 100 3.75 -15.22 -1.64
C ARG A 100 2.73 -14.12 -1.88
N PRO A 101 2.22 -13.97 -3.11
CA PRO A 101 1.05 -13.14 -3.35
C PRO A 101 -0.14 -13.65 -2.54
N LEU A 102 -0.84 -12.73 -1.89
CA LEU A 102 -2.13 -13.01 -1.27
C LEU A 102 -3.25 -12.99 -2.32
N SER A 103 -4.28 -13.79 -2.11
CA SER A 103 -5.55 -13.69 -2.86
C SER A 103 -6.38 -12.50 -2.36
N GLY A 104 -7.41 -12.11 -3.13
CA GLY A 104 -8.36 -11.09 -2.69
C GLY A 104 -9.05 -11.48 -1.39
N GLU A 105 -9.52 -12.72 -1.28
CA GLU A 105 -10.17 -13.27 -0.09
C GLU A 105 -9.27 -13.22 1.16
N GLU A 106 -7.97 -13.53 1.00
CA GLU A 106 -7.03 -13.45 2.11
C GLU A 106 -6.84 -12.01 2.59
N ILE A 107 -6.78 -11.05 1.67
CA ILE A 107 -6.66 -9.63 1.99
C ILE A 107 -7.94 -9.12 2.66
N GLU A 108 -9.12 -9.54 2.18
CA GLU A 108 -10.40 -9.21 2.81
C GLU A 108 -10.49 -9.76 4.24
N ARG A 109 -10.02 -10.99 4.46
CA ARG A 109 -9.97 -11.59 5.80
C ARG A 109 -9.03 -10.83 6.73
N LEU A 110 -7.83 -10.47 6.25
CA LEU A 110 -6.87 -9.68 7.04
C LEU A 110 -7.41 -8.29 7.38
N ASN A 111 -8.09 -7.64 6.43
CA ASN A 111 -8.80 -6.39 6.65
C ASN A 111 -9.84 -6.52 7.77
N ALA A 112 -10.65 -7.58 7.75
CA ALA A 112 -11.66 -7.83 8.79
C ALA A 112 -11.01 -8.04 10.17
N LEU A 113 -9.93 -8.83 10.25
CA LEU A 113 -9.21 -9.07 11.50
C LEU A 113 -8.60 -7.79 12.08
N GLY A 114 -7.96 -6.97 11.25
CA GLY A 114 -7.35 -5.71 11.69
C GLY A 114 -8.36 -4.65 12.16
N LYS A 115 -9.63 -4.76 11.77
CA LYS A 115 -10.70 -3.89 12.29
C LYS A 115 -11.19 -4.33 13.67
N VAL A 116 -11.18 -5.63 13.95
CA VAL A 116 -11.63 -6.20 15.24
C VAL A 116 -10.60 -5.94 16.35
N SER A 117 -9.30 -5.94 16.04
CA SER A 117 -8.25 -5.65 17.02
C SER A 117 -8.24 -4.20 17.50
N ASN A 118 -8.74 -3.26 16.68
CA ASN A 118 -8.65 -1.82 16.94
C ASN A 118 -9.90 -1.21 17.58
N SER A 119 -10.89 -2.04 17.97
CA SER A 119 -12.12 -1.61 18.65
C SER A 119 -12.08 -1.73 20.18
N GLY A 120 -10.88 -1.89 20.76
CA GLY A 120 -10.64 -1.99 22.21
C GLY A 120 -10.09 -0.71 22.83
#